data_AF-A0A535XZP5-F1
#
_entry.id   AF-A0A535XZP5-F1
#
_cell.length_a   1.000
_cell.length_b   1.000
_cell.length_c   1.000
_cell.angle_alpha   90.00
_cell.angle_beta   90.00
_cell.angle_gamma   90.00
#
_symmetry.space_group_name_H-M   'P 1'
#
loop_
_entity.id
_entity.type
_entity.pdbx_description
1 polymer ?
#
loop_
_entity_poly.entity_id
_entity_poly.type
_entity_poly.pdbx_seq_one_letter_code
_entity_poly.pdbx_strand_id
1 'polypeptide(L)'
;MKYESSVTAVSWIPFEAVQGFLAVPFEMGLAHYDDPLPSQLEDIDAWHRQDLFREANELRGWIEVENGRITGYGQDGRGRIGSTRLKLGPKTITVKAKAMPDIRSQPEVTDTYVRFTQT
;
A
#
# COMPACT_ATOMS: atom_id res chain seq x y z
N MET A 1 1.91 10.81 27.71
CA MET A 1 2.47 9.60 27.09
C MET A 1 2.01 9.56 25.64
N LYS A 2 2.89 9.21 24.69
CA LYS A 2 2.54 9.08 23.27
C LYS A 2 2.31 7.61 22.92
N TYR A 3 1.21 7.32 22.24
CA TYR A 3 0.90 6.01 21.67
C TYR A 3 0.87 6.13 20.16
N GLU A 4 1.47 5.17 19.47
CA GLU A 4 1.51 5.13 18.00
C GLU A 4 1.14 3.72 17.53
N SER A 5 0.42 3.66 16.41
CA SER A 5 0.06 2.41 15.75
C SER A 5 0.01 2.63 14.24
N SER A 6 0.14 1.56 13.49
CA SER A 6 0.08 1.58 12.04
C SER A 6 -0.66 0.37 11.48
N VAL A 7 -1.31 0.57 10.34
CA VAL A 7 -1.90 -0.50 9.53
C VAL A 7 -1.50 -0.29 8.08
N THR A 8 -1.16 -1.39 7.40
CA THR A 8 -0.78 -1.36 5.99
C THR A 8 -1.66 -2.32 5.20
N ALA A 9 -2.32 -1.82 4.17
CA ALA A 9 -2.96 -2.63 3.15
C ALA A 9 -2.00 -2.78 1.96
N VAL A 10 -1.92 -3.98 1.37
CA VAL A 10 -1.07 -4.25 0.20
C VAL A 10 -1.87 -5.08 -0.80
N SER A 11 -1.73 -4.78 -2.09
CA SER A 11 -2.33 -5.54 -3.19
C SER A 11 -1.28 -6.14 -4.11
N TRP A 12 -1.61 -7.29 -4.70
CA TRP A 12 -0.81 -8.01 -5.68
C TRP A 12 -1.74 -8.70 -6.70
N ILE A 13 -1.21 -9.11 -7.85
CA ILE A 13 -1.96 -9.84 -8.89
C ILE A 13 -1.59 -11.33 -8.80
N PRO A 14 -2.37 -12.15 -8.06
CA PRO A 14 -2.14 -13.60 -8.06
C PRO A 14 -2.50 -14.21 -9.41
N PHE A 15 -1.96 -15.40 -9.69
CA PHE A 15 -2.19 -16.14 -10.94
C PHE A 15 -3.66 -16.24 -11.34
N GLU A 16 -4.53 -16.49 -10.36
CA GLU A 16 -5.97 -16.73 -10.58
C GLU A 16 -6.81 -15.45 -10.71
N ALA A 17 -6.22 -14.26 -10.47
CA ALA A 17 -6.96 -12.99 -10.47
C ALA A 17 -7.31 -12.47 -11.88
N VAL A 18 -6.64 -12.97 -12.92
CA VAL A 18 -6.87 -12.52 -14.30
C VAL A 18 -7.26 -13.72 -15.15
N GLN A 19 -8.46 -13.68 -15.73
CA GLN A 19 -9.05 -14.80 -16.47
C GLN A 19 -9.52 -14.38 -17.86
N GLY A 20 -9.72 -15.38 -18.72
CA GLY A 20 -10.22 -15.20 -20.08
C GLY A 20 -9.26 -14.38 -20.94
N PHE A 21 -9.81 -13.58 -21.84
CA PHE A 21 -9.02 -12.78 -22.79
C PHE A 21 -8.02 -11.81 -22.11
N LEU A 22 -8.30 -11.35 -20.88
CA LEU A 22 -7.40 -10.46 -20.14
C LEU A 22 -6.13 -11.18 -19.65
N ALA A 23 -6.14 -12.52 -19.58
CA ALA A 23 -4.97 -13.31 -19.18
C ALA A 23 -3.95 -13.49 -20.32
N VAL A 24 -4.34 -13.25 -21.57
CA VAL A 24 -3.50 -13.46 -22.77
C VAL A 24 -2.12 -12.77 -22.67
N PRO A 25 -1.98 -11.51 -22.22
CA PRO A 25 -0.67 -10.91 -22.02
C PRO A 25 0.22 -11.63 -20.99
N PHE A 26 -0.37 -12.25 -19.97
CA PHE A 26 0.35 -13.01 -18.95
C PHE A 26 0.77 -14.38 -19.48
N GLU A 27 -0.13 -15.09 -20.19
CA GLU A 27 0.14 -16.38 -20.83
C GLU A 27 1.23 -16.30 -21.91
N MET A 28 1.26 -15.20 -22.67
CA MET A 28 2.30 -14.93 -23.66
C MET A 28 3.61 -14.41 -23.04
N GLY A 29 3.68 -14.28 -21.71
CA GLY A 29 4.85 -13.80 -20.98
C GLY A 29 5.18 -12.32 -21.19
N LEU A 30 4.25 -11.53 -21.74
CA LEU A 30 4.39 -10.07 -21.86
C LEU A 30 4.19 -9.39 -20.51
N ALA A 31 3.20 -9.83 -19.74
CA ALA A 31 2.96 -9.43 -18.36
C ALA A 31 3.44 -10.53 -17.39
N HIS A 32 3.39 -10.24 -16.10
CA HIS A 32 3.77 -11.17 -15.04
C HIS A 32 2.74 -11.11 -13.92
N TYR A 33 2.46 -12.27 -13.32
CA TYR A 33 1.80 -12.34 -12.03
C TYR A 33 2.82 -11.98 -10.94
N ASP A 34 2.30 -11.53 -9.81
CA ASP A 34 3.11 -11.24 -8.64
C ASP A 34 3.28 -12.51 -7.80
N ASP A 35 4.44 -12.64 -7.15
CA ASP A 35 4.64 -13.67 -6.14
C ASP A 35 3.65 -13.45 -4.98
N PRO A 36 3.14 -14.53 -4.34
CA PRO A 36 2.30 -14.38 -3.16
C PRO A 36 2.98 -13.54 -2.09
N LEU A 37 2.22 -12.62 -1.47
CA LEU A 37 2.74 -11.84 -0.36
C LEU A 37 3.09 -12.76 0.82
N PRO A 38 4.21 -12.54 1.52
CA PRO A 38 4.55 -13.28 2.73
C PRO A 38 3.58 -12.92 3.87
N SER A 39 3.56 -13.76 4.90
CA SER A 39 2.67 -13.60 6.06
C SER A 39 3.00 -12.39 6.94
N GLN A 40 4.19 -11.82 6.78
CA GLN A 40 4.64 -10.62 7.47
C GLN A 40 5.14 -9.60 6.45
N LEU A 41 4.65 -8.37 6.58
CA LEU A 41 5.13 -7.24 5.79
C LEU A 41 6.44 -6.71 6.42
N GLU A 42 7.44 -6.48 5.58
CA GLU A 42 8.74 -5.93 6.00
C GLU A 42 8.85 -4.44 5.61
N ASP A 43 10.04 -3.99 5.21
CA ASP A 43 10.26 -2.63 4.71
C ASP A 43 9.51 -2.40 3.39
N ILE A 44 8.35 -1.74 3.51
CA ILE A 44 7.47 -1.39 2.40
C ILE A 44 8.18 -0.51 1.36
N ASP A 45 9.10 0.36 1.77
CA ASP A 45 9.85 1.18 0.81
C ASP A 45 10.86 0.34 0.02
N ALA A 46 11.49 -0.66 0.65
CA ALA A 46 12.34 -1.62 -0.04
C ALA A 46 11.54 -2.50 -1.00
N TRP A 47 10.35 -2.93 -0.61
CA TRP A 47 9.44 -3.69 -1.48
C TRP A 47 8.95 -2.87 -2.66
N HIS A 48 8.67 -1.58 -2.46
CA HIS A 48 8.27 -0.67 -3.53
C HIS A 48 9.36 -0.56 -4.60
N ARG A 49 10.63 -0.41 -4.18
CA ARG A 49 11.78 -0.34 -5.09
C ARG A 49 12.01 -1.64 -5.88
N GLN A 50 11.64 -2.79 -5.28
CA GLN A 50 11.77 -4.12 -5.88
C GLN A 50 10.55 -4.54 -6.71
N ASP A 51 9.49 -3.72 -6.70
CA ASP A 51 8.24 -3.98 -7.41
C ASP A 51 7.55 -5.28 -6.94
N LEU A 52 7.46 -5.47 -5.62
CA LEU A 52 6.89 -6.67 -4.99
C LEU A 52 5.38 -6.58 -4.69
N PHE A 53 4.74 -5.47 -5.02
CA PHE A 53 3.31 -5.25 -4.88
C PHE A 53 2.80 -4.31 -5.99
N ARG A 54 1.48 -4.16 -6.11
CA ARG A 54 0.86 -3.21 -7.06
C ARG A 54 0.46 -1.91 -6.39
N GLU A 55 -0.06 -1.98 -5.18
CA GLU A 55 -0.34 -0.83 -4.34
C GLU A 55 -0.09 -1.19 -2.86
N ALA A 56 0.39 -0.22 -2.09
CA ALA A 56 0.48 -0.33 -0.64
C ALA A 56 0.05 0.98 0.02
N ASN A 57 -0.96 0.91 0.90
CA ASN A 57 -1.47 2.03 1.68
C ASN A 57 -1.09 1.85 3.14
N GLU A 58 -0.16 2.68 3.63
CA GLU A 58 0.29 2.66 5.01
C GLU A 58 -0.32 3.85 5.77
N LEU A 59 -1.15 3.58 6.77
CA LEU A 59 -1.68 4.56 7.70
C LEU A 59 -0.94 4.44 9.03
N ARG A 60 -0.32 5.53 9.48
CA ARG A 60 0.26 5.66 10.82
C ARG A 60 -0.52 6.70 11.61
N GLY A 61 -0.88 6.39 12.84
CA GLY A 61 -1.64 7.28 13.71
C GLY A 61 -1.04 7.32 15.10
N TRP A 62 -1.11 8.48 15.76
CA TRP A 62 -0.67 8.63 17.13
C TRP A 62 -1.63 9.48 17.96
N ILE A 63 -1.62 9.25 19.27
CA ILE A 63 -2.29 10.08 20.27
C ILE A 63 -1.33 10.40 21.41
N GLU A 64 -1.51 11.55 22.04
CA GLU A 64 -0.89 11.93 23.30
C GLU A 64 -1.95 11.89 24.40
N VAL A 65 -1.61 11.23 25.52
CA VAL A 65 -2.50 11.06 26.66
C VAL A 65 -1.85 11.61 27.92
N GLU A 66 -2.54 12.52 28.60
CA GLU A 66 -2.15 13.09 29.89
C GLU A 66 -3.32 12.97 30.87
N ASN A 67 -3.05 12.44 32.07
CA ASN A 67 -4.06 12.23 33.11
C ASN A 67 -5.34 11.51 32.60
N GLY A 68 -5.15 10.52 31.71
CA GLY A 68 -6.24 9.75 31.12
C GLY A 68 -7.04 10.47 30.03
N ARG A 69 -6.62 11.66 29.59
CA ARG A 69 -7.27 12.44 28.53
C ARG A 69 -6.36 12.54 27.31
N ILE A 70 -6.97 12.47 26.12
CA ILE A 70 -6.26 12.73 24.87
C ILE A 70 -6.00 14.24 24.76
N THR A 71 -4.74 14.64 24.62
CA THR A 71 -4.28 16.04 24.54
C THR A 71 -3.72 16.40 23.17
N GLY A 72 -3.35 15.42 22.37
CA GLY A 72 -2.82 15.59 21.02
C GLY A 72 -3.06 14.35 20.17
N TYR A 73 -3.08 14.53 18.85
CA TYR A 73 -3.19 13.44 17.89
C TYR A 73 -2.64 13.86 16.53
N GLY A 74 -2.28 12.88 15.71
CA GLY A 74 -1.86 13.12 14.35
C GLY A 74 -1.78 11.84 13.52
N GLN A 75 -1.71 12.04 12.20
CA GLN A 75 -1.62 10.98 11.20
C GLN A 75 -0.40 11.21 10.30
N ASP A 76 0.26 10.12 9.95
CA ASP A 76 1.32 10.03 8.96
C ASP A 76 1.14 8.75 8.11
N GLY A 77 2.12 8.40 7.30
CA GLY A 77 2.06 7.32 6.32
C GLY A 77 1.76 7.84 4.92
N ARG A 78 1.63 6.93 3.95
CA ARG A 78 1.35 7.26 2.54
C ARG A 78 0.96 6.04 1.70
N GLY A 79 0.32 6.30 0.57
CA GLY A 79 0.17 5.36 -0.53
C GLY A 79 1.44 5.22 -1.36
N ARG A 80 1.64 4.02 -1.94
CA ARG A 80 2.70 3.70 -2.89
C ARG A 80 2.11 2.89 -4.02
N ILE A 81 2.43 3.26 -5.25
CA ILE A 81 1.99 2.51 -6.44
C ILE A 81 3.18 1.87 -7.13
N GLY A 82 3.09 0.56 -7.38
CA GLY A 82 4.09 -0.23 -8.09
C GLY A 82 4.21 0.18 -9.56
N SER A 83 5.22 -0.34 -10.23
CA SER A 83 5.44 -0.11 -11.65
C SER A 83 4.94 -1.30 -12.46
N THR A 84 4.61 -1.09 -13.74
CA THR A 84 4.30 -2.23 -14.62
C THR A 84 5.55 -2.60 -15.41
N ARG A 85 6.10 -3.79 -15.17
CA ARG A 85 7.15 -4.36 -16.02
C ARG A 85 6.55 -5.24 -17.10
N LEU A 86 6.90 -4.95 -18.35
CA LEU A 86 6.47 -5.70 -19.53
C LEU A 86 7.68 -6.26 -20.27
N LYS A 87 7.56 -7.48 -20.81
CA LYS A 87 8.54 -8.03 -21.75
C LYS A 87 8.15 -7.69 -23.18
N LEU A 88 9.10 -7.18 -23.95
CA LEU A 88 8.97 -6.95 -25.40
C LEU A 88 10.16 -7.60 -26.10
N GLY A 89 9.95 -8.86 -26.54
CA GLY A 89 11.05 -9.71 -27.02
C GLY A 89 12.11 -9.91 -25.93
N PRO A 90 13.41 -9.67 -26.20
CA PRO A 90 14.47 -9.83 -25.21
C PRO A 90 14.58 -8.66 -24.22
N LYS A 91 13.77 -7.60 -24.36
CA LYS A 91 13.85 -6.40 -23.51
C LYS A 91 12.75 -6.37 -22.46
N THR A 92 13.06 -5.77 -21.31
CA THR A 92 12.07 -5.40 -20.28
C THR A 92 11.86 -3.89 -20.30
N ILE A 93 10.61 -3.47 -20.31
CA ILE A 93 10.19 -2.06 -20.24
C ILE A 93 9.47 -1.85 -18.92
N THR A 94 9.83 -0.79 -18.20
CA THR A 94 9.16 -0.38 -16.97
C THR A 94 8.29 0.85 -17.24
N VAL A 95 6.99 0.70 -17.07
CA VAL A 95 6.02 1.79 -17.12
C VAL A 95 5.77 2.26 -15.70
N LYS A 96 6.15 3.50 -15.39
CA LYS A 96 5.89 4.09 -14.08
C LYS A 96 4.42 4.45 -13.96
N ALA A 97 3.78 4.00 -12.89
CA ALA A 97 2.45 4.46 -12.55
C ALA A 97 2.51 5.89 -11.99
N LYS A 98 1.41 6.63 -12.17
CA LYS A 98 1.22 7.95 -11.57
C LYS A 98 0.40 7.77 -10.30
N ALA A 99 1.01 8.00 -9.14
CA ALA A 99 0.28 7.99 -7.88
C ALA A 99 -0.75 9.13 -7.84
N MET A 100 -1.96 8.82 -7.38
CA MET A 100 -2.91 9.83 -6.96
C MET A 100 -2.52 10.32 -5.55
N PRO A 101 -2.88 11.55 -5.15
CA PRO A 101 -2.65 12.02 -3.79
C PRO A 101 -3.40 11.17 -2.77
N ASP A 102 -2.80 10.93 -1.60
CA ASP A 102 -3.50 10.33 -0.47
C ASP A 102 -4.67 11.23 -0.04
N ILE A 103 -5.83 10.65 0.19
CA ILE A 103 -6.98 11.36 0.75
C ILE A 103 -7.04 11.07 2.25
N ARG A 104 -7.03 12.14 3.05
CA ARG A 104 -7.09 12.07 4.52
C ARG A 104 -8.25 12.93 5.00
N SER A 105 -9.31 12.28 5.44
CA SER A 105 -10.46 12.97 6.06
C SER A 105 -10.06 13.55 7.41
N GLN A 106 -10.80 14.55 7.89
CA GLN A 106 -10.68 14.99 9.28
C GLN A 106 -10.92 13.79 10.22
N PRO A 107 -10.06 13.58 11.23
CA PRO A 107 -10.19 12.44 12.12
C PRO A 107 -11.45 12.56 12.98
N GLU A 108 -12.07 11.42 13.30
CA GLU A 108 -13.11 11.37 14.31
C GLU A 108 -12.46 11.35 15.70
N VAL A 109 -12.73 12.38 16.50
CA VAL A 109 -12.10 12.57 17.81
C VAL A 109 -13.15 12.44 18.91
N THR A 110 -12.85 11.63 19.93
CA THR A 110 -13.66 11.47 21.13
C THR A 110 -12.79 11.61 22.38
N ASP A 111 -13.38 11.54 23.57
CA ASP A 111 -12.62 11.55 24.82
C ASP A 111 -11.72 10.31 25.00
N THR A 112 -12.01 9.20 24.32
CA THR A 112 -11.34 7.90 24.56
C THR A 112 -10.61 7.33 23.34
N TYR A 113 -10.88 7.82 22.13
CA TYR A 113 -10.17 7.40 20.93
C TYR A 113 -10.14 8.50 19.86
N VAL A 114 -9.19 8.34 18.92
CA VAL A 114 -9.14 9.06 17.65
C VAL A 114 -9.14 8.04 16.52
N ARG A 115 -9.99 8.24 15.51
CA ARG A 115 -10.04 7.39 14.31
C ARG A 115 -9.53 8.17 13.11
N PHE A 116 -8.53 7.60 12.44
CA PHE A 116 -7.95 8.10 11.21
C PHE A 116 -8.45 7.31 10.00
N THR A 117 -8.42 7.93 8.82
CA THR A 117 -8.76 7.25 7.56
C THR A 117 -7.81 7.74 6.46
N GLN A 118 -7.43 6.84 5.56
CA GLN A 118 -6.61 7.12 4.40
C GLN A 118 -7.09 6.27 3.23
N THR A 119 -7.15 6.85 2.04
CA THR A 119 -7.39 6.13 0.77
C THR A 119 -6.47 6.66 -0.31
#